data_AF-A0A177ADX1-F1
#
_entry.id   AF-A0A177ADX1-F1
#
_cell.length_a   1.000
_cell.length_b   1.000
_cell.length_c   1.000
_cell.angle_alpha   90.00
_cell.angle_beta   90.00
_cell.angle_gamma   90.00
#
_symmetry.space_group_name_H-M   'P 1'
#
loop_
_entity.id
_entity.type
_entity.pdbx_description
1 polymer ?
#
loop_
_entity_poly.entity_id
_entity_poly.type
_entity_poly.pdbx_seq_one_letter_code
_entity_poly.pdbx_strand_id
1 'polypeptide(L)'
;MSFGFSVGDFITAIELANKIRKEFVDAPSQFKAVSDEIRGLSIVLQDADVAFPKQELNTDQKRDLEVIDKGCQNVLDELQRILDKYSELGSEYASVGKRIKRVWKRLNWKLEDIDELRSRISTNIGFLDAFNGRLTRDNVVKLVRHQEDQGRQTVLDWLAPVDYAAQQSDFISRRAVGTGQWLLESAEFQAWVKTDQQVLFCPGIPGAGKTILTSIVVDCLHAKFPKDTNIGIAYLYCNFRRQDKQKADGLVASLLKQLAQGLYPLPQSVKSLYDSHKEKRTRPTFNEISSAL
;
A
#
# COMPACT_ATOMS: atom_id res chain seq x y z
N MET A 1 -16.49 -22.35 16.63
CA MET A 1 -17.42 -21.27 16.99
C MET A 1 -16.62 -20.15 17.64
N SER A 2 -16.39 -19.05 16.91
CA SER A 2 -15.95 -17.77 17.48
C SER A 2 -16.55 -16.66 16.61
N PHE A 3 -17.78 -16.26 16.92
CA PHE A 3 -18.26 -14.93 16.54
C PHE A 3 -17.63 -13.97 17.54
N GLY A 4 -16.45 -13.45 17.23
CA GLY A 4 -15.72 -12.55 18.10
C GLY A 4 -15.25 -11.36 17.29
N PHE A 5 -16.03 -10.28 17.39
CA PHE A 5 -15.72 -8.88 17.09
C PHE A 5 -14.61 -8.62 16.04
N SER A 6 -15.01 -8.12 14.88
CA SER A 6 -14.07 -7.48 13.95
C SER A 6 -13.55 -6.21 14.59
N VAL A 7 -12.24 -5.99 14.52
CA VAL A 7 -11.61 -4.71 14.86
C VAL A 7 -12.20 -3.63 13.95
N GLY A 8 -13.12 -2.82 14.48
CA GLY A 8 -13.89 -1.83 13.71
C GLY A 8 -15.40 -2.08 13.59
N ASP A 9 -15.95 -3.05 14.33
CA ASP A 9 -17.39 -3.21 14.47
C ASP A 9 -17.93 -2.22 15.53
N PHE A 10 -18.35 -1.04 15.08
CA PHE A 10 -18.85 0.01 15.95
C PHE A 10 -20.30 -0.22 16.39
N ILE A 11 -20.92 -1.36 16.07
CA ILE A 11 -22.34 -1.62 16.34
C ILE A 11 -22.68 -1.32 17.81
N THR A 12 -21.86 -1.78 18.76
CA THR A 12 -22.10 -1.55 20.20
C THR A 12 -22.08 -0.06 20.56
N ALA A 13 -21.10 0.68 20.06
CA ALA A 13 -20.99 2.13 20.29
C ALA A 13 -22.14 2.89 19.60
N ILE A 14 -22.54 2.49 18.39
CA ILE A 14 -23.65 3.08 17.63
C ILE A 14 -24.98 2.85 18.34
N GLU A 15 -25.25 1.63 18.80
CA GLU A 15 -26.45 1.29 19.54
C GLU A 15 -26.56 2.10 20.84
N LEU A 16 -25.46 2.21 21.59
CA LEU A 16 -25.41 2.97 22.82
C LEU A 16 -25.59 4.47 22.57
N ALA A 17 -24.91 5.04 21.56
CA ALA A 17 -25.10 6.44 21.16
C ALA A 17 -26.56 6.73 20.75
N ASN A 18 -27.19 5.83 20.00
CA ASN A 18 -28.59 5.96 19.60
C ASN A 18 -29.56 5.87 20.79
N LYS A 19 -29.28 4.99 21.77
CA LYS A 19 -30.05 4.90 23.01
C LYS A 19 -29.96 6.21 23.80
N ILE A 20 -28.75 6.70 24.03
CA ILE A 20 -28.50 7.95 24.76
C ILE A 20 -29.19 9.12 24.04
N ARG A 21 -29.10 9.21 22.70
CA ARG A 21 -29.82 10.25 21.93
C ARG A 21 -31.33 10.25 22.18
N LYS A 22 -31.97 9.08 22.32
CA LYS A 22 -33.40 8.99 22.65
C LYS A 22 -33.70 9.53 24.05
N GLU A 23 -32.82 9.29 25.02
CA GLU A 23 -32.97 9.78 26.40
C GLU A 23 -32.77 11.31 26.50
N PHE A 24 -31.99 11.89 25.59
CA PHE A 24 -31.75 13.34 25.49
C PHE A 24 -32.85 14.13 24.75
N VAL A 25 -33.83 13.49 24.10
CA VAL A 25 -34.91 14.19 23.37
C VAL A 25 -35.70 15.15 24.27
N ASP A 26 -35.94 14.76 25.52
CA ASP A 26 -36.66 15.56 26.52
C ASP A 26 -35.72 16.35 27.46
N ALA A 27 -34.44 16.47 27.10
CA ALA A 27 -33.44 17.14 27.94
C ALA A 27 -33.70 18.67 28.02
N PRO A 28 -33.48 19.31 29.19
CA PRO A 28 -33.50 20.75 29.31
C PRO A 28 -32.52 21.44 28.36
N SER A 29 -32.83 22.67 27.95
CA SER A 29 -32.03 23.45 26.98
C SER A 29 -30.55 23.59 27.36
N GLN A 30 -30.21 23.57 28.64
CA GLN A 30 -28.83 23.62 29.14
C GLN A 30 -27.98 22.41 28.71
N PHE A 31 -28.58 21.28 28.34
CA PHE A 31 -27.88 20.07 27.87
C PHE A 31 -27.88 19.93 26.35
N LYS A 32 -28.42 20.92 25.62
CA LYS A 32 -28.51 20.88 24.16
C LYS A 32 -27.14 20.67 23.50
N ALA A 33 -26.11 21.34 24.02
CA ALA A 33 -24.75 21.22 23.49
C ALA A 33 -24.20 19.78 23.60
N VAL A 34 -24.46 19.09 24.71
CA VAL A 34 -24.06 17.67 24.89
C VAL A 34 -24.86 16.78 23.93
N SER A 35 -26.16 17.02 23.78
CA SER A 35 -27.00 16.29 22.83
C SER A 35 -26.50 16.45 21.39
N ASP A 36 -26.04 17.64 21.01
CA ASP A 36 -25.50 17.92 19.69
C ASP A 36 -24.15 17.21 19.46
N GLU A 37 -23.27 17.17 20.46
CA GLU A 37 -22.00 16.41 20.41
C GLU A 37 -22.24 14.90 20.31
N ILE A 38 -23.17 14.34 21.08
CA ILE A 38 -23.53 12.90 21.01
C ILE A 38 -24.11 12.57 19.63
N ARG A 39 -24.90 13.48 19.05
CA ARG A 39 -25.36 13.36 17.67
C ARG A 39 -24.18 13.34 16.69
N GLY A 40 -23.20 14.22 16.87
CA GLY A 40 -21.97 14.25 16.08
C GLY A 40 -21.22 12.92 16.14
N LEU A 41 -20.97 12.42 17.36
CA LEU A 41 -20.29 11.14 17.58
C LEU A 41 -21.04 9.97 16.93
N SER A 42 -22.37 9.95 17.08
CA SER A 42 -23.22 8.94 16.44
C SER A 42 -23.11 8.93 14.91
N ILE A 43 -22.96 10.09 14.27
CA ILE A 43 -22.81 10.19 12.82
C ILE A 43 -21.42 9.65 12.41
N VAL A 44 -20.36 10.11 13.07
CA VAL A 44 -19.00 9.70 12.72
C VAL A 44 -18.77 8.20 12.95
N LEU A 45 -19.35 7.62 14.01
CA LEU A 45 -19.33 6.17 14.23
C LEU A 45 -20.04 5.41 13.11
N GLN A 46 -21.18 5.91 12.62
CA GLN A 46 -21.91 5.29 11.50
C GLN A 46 -21.11 5.39 10.20
N ASP A 47 -20.51 6.53 9.91
CA ASP A 47 -19.66 6.72 8.73
C ASP A 47 -18.44 5.77 8.78
N ALA A 48 -17.84 5.63 9.96
CA ALA A 48 -16.73 4.74 10.22
C ALA A 48 -17.12 3.25 10.04
N ASP A 49 -18.29 2.84 10.54
CA ASP A 49 -18.85 1.49 10.36
C ASP A 49 -19.15 1.16 8.89
N VAL A 50 -19.50 2.14 8.07
CA VAL A 50 -19.68 1.93 6.62
C VAL A 50 -18.34 1.86 5.89
N ALA A 51 -17.35 2.63 6.34
CA ALA A 51 -16.06 2.78 5.67
C ALA A 51 -15.08 1.62 5.95
N PHE A 52 -15.03 1.11 7.18
CA PHE A 52 -13.96 0.20 7.62
C PHE A 52 -14.13 -1.28 7.26
N PRO A 53 -15.33 -1.89 7.29
CA PRO A 53 -15.51 -3.30 6.90
C PRO A 53 -15.10 -3.58 5.44
N LYS A 54 -15.08 -2.54 4.59
CA LYS A 54 -14.66 -2.63 3.19
C LYS A 54 -13.15 -2.51 2.99
N GLN A 55 -12.38 -2.25 4.05
CA GLN A 55 -10.95 -1.98 3.97
C GLN A 55 -10.11 -3.07 4.66
N GLU A 56 -9.03 -3.48 4.00
CA GLU A 56 -7.99 -4.29 4.63
C GLU A 56 -7.10 -3.41 5.51
N LEU A 57 -7.39 -3.40 6.81
CA LEU A 57 -6.58 -2.69 7.82
C LEU A 57 -5.34 -3.50 8.19
N ASN A 58 -4.19 -2.82 8.29
CA ASN A 58 -2.97 -3.42 8.82
C ASN A 58 -3.00 -3.53 10.36
N THR A 59 -2.01 -4.19 10.95
CA THR A 59 -1.97 -4.47 12.40
C THR A 59 -1.86 -3.23 13.28
N ASP A 60 -1.22 -2.15 12.80
CA ASP A 60 -1.14 -0.88 13.54
C ASP A 60 -2.47 -0.14 13.46
N GLN A 61 -3.07 -0.06 12.27
CA GLN A 61 -4.38 0.55 12.03
C GLN A 61 -5.48 -0.12 12.85
N LYS A 62 -5.44 -1.46 12.96
CA LYS A 62 -6.35 -2.22 13.81
C LYS A 62 -6.21 -1.81 15.28
N ARG A 63 -4.98 -1.74 15.80
CA ARG A 63 -4.72 -1.32 17.18
C ARG A 63 -5.19 0.11 17.45
N ASP A 64 -4.88 1.04 16.55
CA ASP A 64 -5.33 2.43 16.66
C ASP A 64 -6.87 2.51 16.69
N LEU A 65 -7.54 1.73 15.84
CA LEU A 65 -9.00 1.66 15.78
C LEU A 65 -9.62 1.08 17.06
N GLU A 66 -9.03 0.03 17.65
CA GLU A 66 -9.45 -0.53 18.95
C GLU A 66 -9.36 0.52 20.07
N VAL A 67 -8.28 1.31 20.09
CA VAL A 67 -8.09 2.38 21.08
C VAL A 67 -9.18 3.44 20.93
N ILE A 68 -9.51 3.82 19.68
CA ILE A 68 -10.54 4.83 19.40
C ILE A 68 -11.94 4.32 19.75
N ASP A 69 -12.29 3.10 19.34
CA ASP A 69 -13.58 2.47 19.65
C ASP A 69 -13.78 2.37 21.17
N LYS A 70 -12.75 1.90 21.90
CA LYS A 70 -12.78 1.86 23.37
C LYS A 70 -12.94 3.25 23.99
N GLY A 71 -12.29 4.27 23.41
CA GLY A 71 -12.46 5.67 23.82
C GLY A 71 -13.90 6.15 23.69
N CYS A 72 -14.54 5.84 22.55
CA CYS A 72 -15.94 6.17 22.29
C CYS A 72 -16.88 5.43 23.25
N GLN A 73 -16.69 4.12 23.43
CA GLN A 73 -17.49 3.29 24.35
C GLN A 73 -17.38 3.79 25.78
N ASN A 74 -16.17 4.10 26.27
CA ASN A 74 -15.98 4.61 27.63
C ASN A 74 -16.78 5.89 27.89
N VAL A 75 -16.80 6.82 26.93
CA VAL A 75 -17.54 8.09 27.06
C VAL A 75 -19.05 7.84 27.05
N LEU A 76 -19.52 6.96 26.17
CA LEU A 76 -20.94 6.61 26.07
C LEU A 76 -21.42 5.82 27.31
N ASP A 77 -20.62 4.89 27.82
CA ASP A 77 -20.91 4.11 29.03
C ASP A 77 -20.98 4.99 30.27
N GLU A 78 -20.07 5.96 30.39
CA GLU A 78 -20.09 6.92 31.49
C GLU A 78 -21.35 7.79 31.44
N LEU A 79 -21.70 8.29 30.26
CA LEU A 79 -22.96 9.00 30.01
C LEU A 79 -24.17 8.18 30.43
N GLN A 80 -24.23 6.91 30.01
CA GLN A 80 -25.32 6.01 30.38
C GLN A 80 -25.37 5.76 31.89
N ARG A 81 -24.24 5.52 32.55
CA ARG A 81 -24.16 5.34 34.00
C ARG A 81 -24.67 6.55 34.76
N ILE A 82 -24.35 7.76 34.28
CA ILE A 82 -24.86 8.98 34.88
C ILE A 82 -26.40 9.01 34.74
N LEU A 83 -26.95 8.76 33.56
CA LEU A 83 -28.41 8.75 33.35
C LEU A 83 -29.11 7.68 34.22
N ASP A 84 -28.53 6.48 34.31
CA ASP A 84 -29.07 5.35 35.07
C ASP A 84 -29.11 5.64 36.58
N LYS A 85 -28.03 6.19 37.15
CA LYS A 85 -27.94 6.53 38.59
C LYS A 85 -29.08 7.43 39.06
N TYR A 86 -29.49 8.39 38.24
CA TYR A 86 -30.59 9.29 38.59
C TYR A 86 -31.97 8.70 38.29
N SER A 87 -32.03 7.61 37.51
CA SER A 87 -33.26 6.91 37.16
C SER A 87 -33.75 5.94 38.24
N GLU A 88 -32.83 5.34 39.03
CA GLU A 88 -33.12 4.33 40.06
C GLU A 88 -33.62 4.93 41.38
N LEU A 89 -33.39 6.23 41.63
CA LEU A 89 -33.84 6.93 42.83
C LEU A 89 -35.37 7.21 42.86
N GLY A 90 -36.18 6.51 42.06
CA GLY A 90 -37.63 6.73 41.92
C GLY A 90 -38.43 5.44 41.73
N SER A 91 -39.63 5.38 42.32
CA SER A 91 -40.46 4.18 42.44
C SER A 91 -40.82 3.49 41.11
N GLU A 92 -40.97 2.15 41.18
CA GLU A 92 -41.06 1.18 40.08
C GLU A 92 -42.30 1.28 39.17
N TYR A 93 -43.25 2.20 39.41
CA TYR A 93 -44.57 2.19 38.74
C TYR A 93 -44.82 3.31 37.72
N ALA A 94 -43.78 3.97 37.18
CA ALA A 94 -43.94 5.11 36.28
C ALA A 94 -43.56 4.85 34.82
N SER A 95 -44.32 5.41 33.87
CA SER A 95 -44.01 5.35 32.44
C SER A 95 -42.64 5.99 32.11
N VAL A 96 -41.94 5.41 31.12
CA VAL A 96 -40.56 5.75 30.73
C VAL A 96 -40.36 7.27 30.56
N GLY A 97 -41.24 7.95 29.83
CA GLY A 97 -41.16 9.41 29.64
C GLY A 97 -41.31 10.23 30.93
N LYS A 98 -42.16 9.81 31.89
CA LYS A 98 -42.29 10.47 33.21
C LYS A 98 -41.10 10.18 34.11
N ARG A 99 -40.37 9.08 33.90
CA ARG A 99 -39.12 8.76 34.61
C ARG A 99 -37.99 9.66 34.13
N ILE A 100 -37.79 9.76 32.81
CA ILE A 100 -36.76 10.62 32.18
C ILE A 100 -36.95 12.10 32.56
N LYS A 101 -38.19 12.62 32.49
CA LYS A 101 -38.47 14.01 32.90
C LYS A 101 -38.15 14.31 34.37
N ARG A 102 -38.18 13.30 35.25
CA ARG A 102 -37.78 13.44 36.66
C ARG A 102 -36.28 13.31 36.87
N VAL A 103 -35.61 12.46 36.09
CA VAL A 103 -34.14 12.38 36.02
C VAL A 103 -33.59 13.77 35.74
N TRP A 104 -34.07 14.44 34.70
CA TRP A 104 -33.64 15.79 34.33
C TRP A 104 -33.91 16.87 35.40
N LYS A 105 -34.96 16.70 36.22
CA LYS A 105 -35.25 17.61 37.35
C LYS A 105 -34.31 17.43 38.54
N ARG A 106 -33.71 16.24 38.68
CA ARG A 106 -32.83 15.86 39.80
C ARG A 106 -31.35 15.90 39.43
N LEU A 107 -31.06 15.88 38.13
CA LEU A 107 -29.72 16.00 37.59
C LEU A 107 -29.19 17.40 37.90
N ASN A 108 -28.16 17.48 38.75
CA ASN A 108 -27.46 18.73 39.03
C ASN A 108 -26.03 18.59 38.52
N TRP A 109 -25.83 18.86 37.22
CA TRP A 109 -24.49 18.87 36.61
C TRP A 109 -23.83 20.22 36.84
N LYS A 110 -22.57 20.20 37.29
CA LYS A 110 -21.76 21.42 37.28
C LYS A 110 -21.32 21.68 35.84
N LEU A 111 -21.20 22.97 35.47
CA LEU A 111 -20.73 23.38 34.14
C LEU A 111 -19.39 22.72 33.78
N GLU A 112 -18.49 22.56 34.75
CA GLU A 112 -17.20 21.88 34.61
C GLU A 112 -17.35 20.43 34.13
N ASP A 113 -18.27 19.65 34.73
CA ASP A 113 -18.52 18.25 34.36
C ASP A 113 -19.10 18.15 32.93
N ILE A 114 -19.95 19.11 32.56
CA ILE A 114 -20.53 19.20 31.21
C ILE A 114 -19.43 19.44 30.18
N ASP A 115 -18.56 20.40 30.45
CA ASP A 115 -17.50 20.79 29.54
C ASP A 115 -16.41 19.71 29.43
N GLU A 116 -16.08 19.02 30.51
CA GLU A 116 -15.16 17.86 30.48
C GLU A 116 -15.73 16.74 29.60
N LEU A 117 -17.00 16.39 29.79
CA LEU A 117 -17.65 15.36 29.00
C LEU A 117 -17.70 15.75 27.52
N ARG A 118 -18.07 17.00 27.21
CA ARG A 118 -18.07 17.51 25.84
C ARG A 118 -16.69 17.42 25.21
N SER A 119 -15.66 17.88 25.94
CA SER A 119 -14.27 17.83 25.46
C SER A 119 -13.84 16.40 25.10
N ARG A 120 -14.23 15.41 25.91
CA ARG A 120 -13.95 13.99 25.64
C ARG A 120 -14.72 13.45 24.43
N ILE A 121 -15.99 13.82 24.26
CA ILE A 121 -16.76 13.45 23.05
C ILE A 121 -16.08 14.04 21.81
N SER A 122 -15.80 15.35 21.82
CA SER A 122 -15.18 16.04 20.68
C SER A 122 -13.79 15.50 20.36
N THR A 123 -13.03 15.07 21.37
CA THR A 123 -11.72 14.43 21.17
C THR A 123 -11.84 13.08 20.47
N ASN A 124 -12.81 12.24 20.86
CA ASN A 124 -13.05 10.95 20.20
C ASN A 124 -13.54 11.12 18.76
N ILE A 125 -14.41 12.12 18.51
CA ILE A 125 -14.79 12.53 17.15
C ILE A 125 -13.53 12.89 16.34
N GLY A 126 -12.67 13.76 16.90
CA GLY A 126 -11.43 14.17 16.25
C GLY A 126 -10.47 13.01 15.97
N PHE A 127 -10.41 12.00 16.84
CA PHE A 127 -9.61 10.80 16.60
C PHE A 127 -10.17 9.94 15.46
N LEU A 128 -11.50 9.73 15.41
CA LEU A 128 -12.13 9.01 14.29
C LEU A 128 -11.90 9.74 12.97
N ASP A 129 -12.08 11.06 12.93
CA ASP A 129 -11.86 11.88 11.74
C ASP A 129 -10.40 11.85 11.27
N ALA A 130 -9.45 11.97 12.21
CA ALA A 130 -8.03 11.90 11.90
C ALA A 130 -7.62 10.52 11.38
N PHE A 131 -8.19 9.45 11.95
CA PHE A 131 -7.98 8.09 11.49
C PHE A 131 -8.56 7.87 10.08
N ASN A 132 -9.80 8.31 9.84
CA ASN A 132 -10.43 8.32 8.52
C ASN A 132 -9.61 9.07 7.47
N GLY A 133 -9.10 10.25 7.83
CA GLY A 133 -8.24 11.05 6.97
C GLY A 133 -6.93 10.34 6.64
N ARG A 134 -6.29 9.69 7.62
CA ARG A 134 -5.08 8.89 7.42
C ARG A 134 -5.33 7.71 6.48
N LEU A 135 -6.41 6.95 6.70
CA LEU A 135 -6.78 5.82 5.85
C LEU A 135 -7.03 6.26 4.40
N THR A 136 -7.79 7.33 4.21
CA THR A 136 -8.06 7.90 2.89
C THR A 136 -6.74 8.28 2.20
N ARG A 137 -5.83 8.96 2.91
CA ARG A 137 -4.52 9.32 2.38
C ARG A 137 -3.70 8.10 1.97
N ASP A 138 -3.63 7.08 2.82
CA ASP A 138 -2.85 5.87 2.56
C ASP A 138 -3.40 5.11 1.34
N ASN A 139 -4.73 5.06 1.20
CA ASN A 139 -5.39 4.46 0.04
C ASN A 139 -5.11 5.26 -1.25
N VAL A 140 -5.13 6.59 -1.19
CA VAL A 140 -4.75 7.44 -2.32
C VAL A 140 -3.27 7.22 -2.70
N VAL A 141 -2.36 7.14 -1.73
CA VAL A 141 -0.94 6.84 -2.00
C VAL A 141 -0.76 5.48 -2.65
N LYS A 142 -1.47 4.44 -2.17
CA LYS A 142 -1.47 3.11 -2.81
C LYS A 142 -1.99 3.18 -4.25
N LEU A 143 -3.07 3.91 -4.49
CA LEU A 143 -3.66 4.09 -5.82
C LEU A 143 -2.68 4.79 -6.78
N VAL A 144 -2.06 5.88 -6.34
CA VAL A 144 -1.08 6.63 -7.14
C VAL A 144 0.12 5.75 -7.48
N ARG A 145 0.69 5.03 -6.50
CA ARG A 145 1.79 4.08 -6.75
C ARG A 145 1.39 2.99 -7.74
N HIS A 146 0.20 2.43 -7.59
CA HIS A 146 -0.29 1.42 -8.53
C HIS A 146 -0.42 1.98 -9.95
N GLN A 147 -0.91 3.21 -10.09
CA GLN A 147 -1.01 3.89 -11.39
C GLN A 147 0.38 4.19 -11.99
N GLU A 148 1.33 4.62 -11.17
CA GLU A 148 2.73 4.85 -11.58
C GLU A 148 3.39 3.54 -12.03
N ASP A 149 3.21 2.45 -11.28
CA ASP A 149 3.74 1.12 -11.62
C ASP A 149 3.12 0.58 -12.91
N GLN A 150 1.81 0.73 -13.10
CA GLN A 150 1.12 0.37 -14.34
C GLN A 150 1.64 1.17 -15.54
N GLY A 151 1.80 2.50 -15.37
CA GLY A 151 2.36 3.37 -16.40
C GLY A 151 3.79 2.96 -16.77
N ARG A 152 4.61 2.66 -15.75
CA ARG A 152 5.98 2.17 -15.93
C ARG A 152 6.01 0.85 -16.69
N GLN A 153 5.20 -0.12 -16.30
CA GLN A 153 5.12 -1.41 -16.96
C GLN A 153 4.68 -1.27 -18.42
N THR A 154 3.72 -0.37 -18.70
CA THR A 154 3.26 -0.06 -20.05
C THR A 154 4.41 0.43 -20.95
N VAL A 155 5.27 1.32 -20.44
CA VAL A 155 6.44 1.83 -21.18
C VAL A 155 7.45 0.70 -21.43
N LEU A 156 7.75 -0.10 -20.41
CA LEU A 156 8.71 -1.20 -20.52
C LEU A 156 8.26 -2.29 -21.49
N ASP A 157 6.97 -2.64 -21.49
CA ASP A 157 6.41 -3.63 -22.43
C ASP A 157 6.26 -3.07 -23.84
N TRP A 158 6.10 -1.76 -23.97
CA TRP A 158 6.21 -1.08 -25.26
C TRP A 158 7.65 -1.09 -25.81
N LEU A 159 8.70 -0.98 -24.98
CA LEU A 159 10.07 -1.06 -25.49
C LEU A 159 10.36 -2.42 -26.12
N ALA A 160 10.15 -3.50 -25.37
CA ALA A 160 10.39 -4.85 -25.86
C ALA A 160 9.41 -5.85 -25.24
N PRO A 161 8.74 -6.69 -26.05
CA PRO A 161 7.85 -7.73 -25.54
C PRO A 161 8.61 -8.96 -25.02
N VAL A 162 9.89 -9.13 -25.41
CA VAL A 162 10.68 -10.30 -25.04
C VAL A 162 11.24 -10.12 -23.63
N ASP A 163 11.03 -11.13 -22.79
CA ASP A 163 11.66 -11.23 -21.48
C ASP A 163 12.78 -12.28 -21.51
N TYR A 164 14.02 -11.81 -21.29
CA TYR A 164 15.20 -12.68 -21.19
C TYR A 164 15.43 -13.21 -19.77
N ALA A 165 14.76 -12.64 -18.74
CA ALA A 165 14.91 -13.09 -17.36
C ALA A 165 14.39 -14.53 -17.16
N ALA A 166 13.30 -14.89 -17.84
CA ALA A 166 12.81 -16.27 -17.84
C ALA A 166 13.85 -17.26 -18.42
N GLN A 167 14.56 -16.86 -19.49
CA GLN A 167 15.62 -17.69 -20.09
C GLN A 167 16.84 -17.77 -19.17
N GLN A 168 17.22 -16.67 -18.53
CA GLN A 168 18.28 -16.66 -17.52
C GLN A 168 17.98 -17.64 -16.39
N SER A 169 16.76 -17.61 -15.86
CA SER A 169 16.31 -18.53 -14.79
C SER A 169 16.35 -19.99 -15.23
N ASP A 170 15.86 -20.31 -16.45
CA ASP A 170 15.96 -21.67 -16.99
C ASP A 170 17.41 -22.13 -17.11
N PHE A 171 18.28 -21.33 -17.74
CA PHE A 171 19.66 -21.73 -17.97
C PHE A 171 20.47 -21.87 -16.69
N ILE A 172 20.28 -20.98 -15.71
CA ILE A 172 20.99 -21.08 -14.43
C ILE A 172 20.52 -22.27 -13.62
N SER A 173 19.22 -22.61 -13.66
CA SER A 173 18.66 -23.77 -12.96
C SER A 173 19.20 -25.11 -13.46
N ARG A 174 19.62 -25.16 -14.72
CA ARG A 174 20.14 -26.35 -15.39
C ARG A 174 21.64 -26.54 -15.21
N ARG A 175 22.33 -25.62 -14.52
CA ARG A 175 23.78 -25.73 -14.30
C ARG A 175 24.09 -26.91 -13.39
N ALA A 176 25.14 -27.67 -13.72
CA ALA A 176 25.74 -28.60 -12.77
C ALA A 176 26.61 -27.81 -11.79
N VAL A 177 26.53 -28.13 -10.49
CA VAL A 177 27.31 -27.46 -9.43
C VAL A 177 28.80 -27.52 -9.76
N GLY A 178 29.51 -26.40 -9.56
CA GLY A 178 30.93 -26.25 -9.88
C GLY A 178 31.25 -25.91 -11.35
N THR A 179 30.26 -25.96 -12.24
CA THR A 179 30.45 -25.56 -13.66
C THR A 179 30.77 -24.06 -13.75
N GLY A 180 31.73 -23.70 -14.60
CA GLY A 180 32.09 -22.31 -14.88
C GLY A 180 32.95 -21.62 -13.82
N GLN A 181 33.28 -22.30 -12.71
CA GLN A 181 34.13 -21.73 -11.67
C GLN A 181 35.51 -21.32 -12.19
N TRP A 182 36.10 -22.17 -13.04
CA TRP A 182 37.39 -21.88 -13.71
C TRP A 182 37.38 -20.57 -14.51
N LEU A 183 36.22 -20.20 -15.09
CA LEU A 183 36.07 -18.94 -15.84
C LEU A 183 35.98 -17.77 -14.88
N LEU A 184 35.19 -17.90 -13.81
CA LEU A 184 35.03 -16.83 -12.81
C LEU A 184 36.33 -16.56 -12.05
N GLU A 185 37.17 -17.56 -11.85
CA GLU A 185 38.47 -17.45 -11.18
C GLU A 185 39.61 -17.01 -12.12
N SER A 186 39.35 -16.96 -13.43
CA SER A 186 40.37 -16.61 -14.42
C SER A 186 40.81 -15.15 -14.28
N ALA A 187 42.10 -14.89 -14.55
CA ALA A 187 42.66 -13.54 -14.50
C ALA A 187 41.98 -12.60 -15.51
N GLU A 188 41.63 -13.13 -16.68
CA GLU A 188 40.93 -12.43 -17.75
C GLU A 188 39.54 -11.96 -17.31
N PHE A 189 38.75 -12.84 -16.67
CA PHE A 189 37.43 -12.46 -16.15
C PHE A 189 37.56 -11.42 -15.03
N GLN A 190 38.48 -11.62 -14.09
CA GLN A 190 38.66 -10.70 -12.97
C GLN A 190 39.15 -9.32 -13.43
N ALA A 191 39.99 -9.25 -14.46
CA ALA A 191 40.38 -8.00 -15.10
C ALA A 191 39.18 -7.36 -15.82
N TRP A 192 38.43 -8.13 -16.61
CA TRP A 192 37.26 -7.65 -17.34
C TRP A 192 36.21 -7.01 -16.42
N VAL A 193 35.92 -7.58 -15.25
CA VAL A 193 34.92 -7.02 -14.32
C VAL A 193 35.41 -5.74 -13.62
N LYS A 194 36.73 -5.51 -13.53
CA LYS A 194 37.30 -4.37 -12.79
C LYS A 194 37.67 -3.18 -13.68
N THR A 195 37.68 -3.36 -14.99
CA THR A 195 38.15 -2.36 -15.94
C THR A 195 37.02 -1.96 -16.87
N ASP A 196 36.83 -0.65 -17.02
CA ASP A 196 35.80 -0.10 -17.89
C ASP A 196 36.09 -0.39 -19.37
N GLN A 197 35.03 -0.44 -20.17
CA GLN A 197 35.08 -0.55 -21.64
C GLN A 197 35.82 -1.80 -22.16
N GLN A 198 35.81 -2.90 -21.40
CA GLN A 198 36.44 -4.16 -21.82
C GLN A 198 35.45 -5.12 -22.46
N VAL A 199 35.95 -5.92 -23.41
CA VAL A 199 35.22 -7.03 -24.04
C VAL A 199 35.93 -8.35 -23.71
N LEU A 200 35.23 -9.24 -23.02
CA LEU A 200 35.69 -10.62 -22.80
C LEU A 200 35.09 -11.53 -23.87
N PHE A 201 35.93 -12.04 -24.77
CA PHE A 201 35.51 -12.96 -25.82
C PHE A 201 35.77 -14.41 -25.42
N CYS A 202 34.71 -15.22 -25.34
CA CYS A 202 34.78 -16.64 -24.96
C CYS A 202 34.42 -17.54 -26.16
N PRO A 203 35.38 -17.87 -27.04
CA PRO A 203 35.13 -18.76 -28.18
C PRO A 203 34.90 -20.20 -27.70
N GLY A 204 34.17 -20.97 -28.49
CA GLY A 204 33.99 -22.40 -28.23
C GLY A 204 33.20 -23.12 -29.30
N ILE A 205 33.43 -24.42 -29.44
CA ILE A 205 32.71 -25.29 -30.38
C ILE A 205 31.21 -25.37 -30.04
N PRO A 206 30.32 -25.72 -31.00
CA PRO A 206 28.94 -26.07 -30.69
C PRO A 206 28.88 -27.13 -29.58
N GLY A 207 27.95 -26.96 -28.62
CA GLY A 207 27.82 -27.88 -27.49
C GLY A 207 28.76 -27.61 -26.29
N ALA A 208 29.73 -26.70 -26.41
CA ALA A 208 30.69 -26.39 -25.31
C ALA A 208 30.09 -25.70 -24.07
N GLY A 209 28.76 -25.58 -23.95
CA GLY A 209 28.12 -24.98 -22.77
C GLY A 209 28.16 -23.45 -22.68
N LYS A 210 28.48 -22.74 -23.77
CA LYS A 210 28.57 -21.25 -23.80
C LYS A 210 27.37 -20.55 -23.17
N THR A 211 26.15 -20.96 -23.50
CA THR A 211 24.92 -20.38 -22.93
C THR A 211 24.84 -20.55 -21.42
N ILE A 212 25.25 -21.72 -20.89
CA ILE A 212 25.29 -21.97 -19.45
C ILE A 212 26.37 -21.10 -18.79
N LEU A 213 27.55 -21.00 -19.40
CA LEU A 213 28.62 -20.10 -18.92
C LEU A 213 28.17 -18.63 -18.90
N THR A 214 27.46 -18.15 -19.92
CA THR A 214 26.87 -16.81 -19.93
C THR A 214 25.90 -16.62 -18.78
N SER A 215 25.01 -17.59 -18.53
CA SER A 215 24.07 -17.49 -17.41
C SER A 215 24.78 -17.42 -16.05
N ILE A 216 25.88 -18.17 -15.88
CA ILE A 216 26.73 -18.14 -14.68
C ILE A 216 27.39 -16.77 -14.52
N VAL A 217 27.90 -16.18 -15.60
CA VAL A 217 28.48 -14.82 -15.56
C VAL A 217 27.42 -13.80 -15.15
N VAL A 218 26.23 -13.84 -15.74
CA VAL A 218 25.12 -12.93 -15.40
C VAL A 218 24.72 -13.07 -13.92
N ASP A 219 24.57 -14.30 -13.42
CA ASP A 219 24.27 -14.61 -12.03
C ASP A 219 25.36 -14.06 -11.08
N CYS A 220 26.63 -14.27 -11.43
CA CYS A 220 27.77 -13.73 -10.70
C CYS A 220 27.77 -12.20 -10.64
N LEU A 221 27.47 -11.52 -11.75
CA LEU A 221 27.45 -10.06 -11.81
C LEU A 221 26.31 -9.50 -10.94
N HIS A 222 25.13 -10.10 -10.98
CA HIS A 222 24.02 -9.70 -10.10
C HIS A 222 24.35 -9.92 -8.62
N ALA A 223 25.01 -11.02 -8.27
CA ALA A 223 25.45 -11.29 -6.90
C ALA A 223 26.55 -10.31 -6.42
N LYS A 224 27.40 -9.84 -7.34
CA LYS A 224 28.48 -8.88 -7.06
C LYS A 224 27.97 -7.45 -6.90
N PHE A 225 26.92 -7.07 -7.64
CA PHE A 225 26.38 -5.71 -7.67
C PHE A 225 24.88 -5.64 -7.31
N PRO A 226 24.43 -6.17 -6.16
CA PRO A 226 22.99 -6.32 -5.87
C PRO A 226 22.26 -5.00 -5.55
N LYS A 227 22.98 -3.93 -5.19
CA LYS A 227 22.40 -2.64 -4.74
C LYS A 227 23.12 -1.43 -5.32
N ASP A 228 24.01 -1.62 -6.29
CA ASP A 228 24.72 -0.50 -6.90
C ASP A 228 23.83 0.14 -7.97
N THR A 229 23.24 1.29 -7.65
CA THR A 229 22.37 2.03 -8.56
C THR A 229 23.10 2.63 -9.76
N ASN A 230 24.44 2.63 -9.74
CA ASN A 230 25.26 3.12 -10.85
C ASN A 230 25.61 2.01 -11.85
N ILE A 231 25.31 0.74 -11.53
CA ILE A 231 25.65 -0.40 -12.39
C ILE A 231 24.38 -1.05 -12.94
N GLY A 232 24.22 -0.97 -14.25
CA GLY A 232 23.18 -1.69 -14.99
C GLY A 232 23.72 -2.98 -15.60
N ILE A 233 23.01 -4.10 -15.38
CA ILE A 233 23.33 -5.39 -16.00
C ILE A 233 22.23 -5.72 -17.01
N ALA A 234 22.62 -5.92 -18.27
CA ALA A 234 21.72 -6.35 -19.32
C ALA A 234 22.37 -7.44 -20.17
N TYR A 235 21.55 -8.37 -20.64
CA TYR A 235 22.01 -9.56 -21.37
C TYR A 235 21.00 -9.99 -22.43
N LEU A 236 21.49 -10.77 -23.40
CA LEU A 236 20.70 -11.29 -24.50
C LEU A 236 21.03 -12.75 -24.74
N TYR A 237 20.01 -13.53 -25.08
CA TYR A 237 20.15 -14.91 -25.52
C TYR A 237 19.68 -15.03 -26.98
N CYS A 238 20.64 -14.88 -27.90
CA CYS A 238 20.37 -14.94 -29.33
C CYS A 238 20.16 -16.40 -29.78
N ASN A 239 19.07 -16.65 -30.50
CA ASN A 239 18.72 -17.95 -31.07
C ASN A 239 18.60 -17.81 -32.59
N PHE A 240 19.53 -18.44 -33.31
CA PHE A 240 19.60 -18.40 -34.77
C PHE A 240 18.33 -18.90 -35.48
N ARG A 241 17.46 -19.66 -34.80
CA ARG A 241 16.17 -20.13 -35.34
C ARG A 241 15.05 -19.10 -35.26
N ARG A 242 15.29 -17.93 -34.66
CA ARG A 242 14.31 -16.85 -34.43
C ARG A 242 14.74 -15.52 -35.05
N GLN A 243 15.46 -15.55 -36.17
CA GLN A 243 15.99 -14.35 -36.84
C GLN A 243 14.90 -13.33 -37.19
N ASP A 244 13.70 -13.79 -37.55
CA ASP A 244 12.51 -12.98 -37.81
C ASP A 244 12.06 -12.17 -36.59
N LYS A 245 12.32 -12.68 -35.38
CA LYS A 245 11.95 -12.07 -34.09
C LYS A 245 13.11 -11.38 -33.36
N GLN A 246 14.35 -11.52 -33.85
CA GLN A 246 15.57 -10.99 -33.24
C GLN A 246 16.28 -9.99 -34.15
N LYS A 247 15.55 -8.97 -34.60
CA LYS A 247 16.14 -7.83 -35.33
C LYS A 247 16.94 -6.93 -34.39
N ALA A 248 17.92 -6.20 -34.94
CA ALA A 248 18.85 -5.38 -34.16
C ALA A 248 18.14 -4.34 -33.27
N ASP A 249 17.13 -3.66 -33.80
CA ASP A 249 16.25 -2.73 -33.07
C ASP A 249 15.57 -3.42 -31.87
N GLY A 250 15.02 -4.62 -32.05
CA GLY A 250 14.40 -5.38 -30.96
C GLY A 250 15.39 -5.85 -29.89
N LEU A 251 16.62 -6.20 -30.28
CA LEU A 251 17.67 -6.60 -29.33
C LEU A 251 18.13 -5.42 -28.49
N VAL A 252 18.41 -4.26 -29.10
CA VAL A 252 18.81 -3.06 -28.37
C VAL A 252 17.66 -2.54 -27.51
N ALA A 253 16.41 -2.59 -27.99
CA ALA A 253 15.25 -2.25 -27.16
C ALA A 253 15.12 -3.15 -25.93
N SER A 254 15.48 -4.43 -26.06
CA SER A 254 15.48 -5.38 -24.94
C SER A 254 16.56 -5.08 -23.91
N LEU A 255 17.72 -4.58 -24.35
CA LEU A 255 18.77 -4.09 -23.45
C LEU A 255 18.31 -2.81 -22.72
N LEU A 256 17.75 -1.85 -23.46
CA LEU A 256 17.20 -0.62 -22.87
C LEU A 256 16.10 -0.92 -21.85
N LYS A 257 15.19 -1.87 -22.15
CA LYS A 257 14.17 -2.34 -21.21
C LYS A 257 14.80 -2.84 -19.91
N GLN A 258 15.80 -3.72 -19.99
CA GLN A 258 16.45 -4.30 -18.80
C GLN A 258 17.13 -3.22 -17.95
N LEU A 259 17.85 -2.29 -18.58
CA LEU A 259 18.54 -1.21 -17.88
C LEU A 259 17.55 -0.20 -17.26
N ALA A 260 16.49 0.15 -17.97
CA ALA A 260 15.46 1.06 -17.47
C ALA A 260 14.59 0.42 -16.37
N GLN A 261 14.37 -0.90 -16.41
CA GLN A 261 13.52 -1.61 -15.45
C GLN A 261 14.07 -1.56 -14.02
N GLY A 262 15.40 -1.49 -13.87
CA GLY A 262 16.06 -1.35 -12.57
C GLY A 262 16.03 0.06 -11.99
N LEU A 263 15.59 1.06 -12.75
CA LEU A 263 15.60 2.47 -12.35
C LEU A 263 14.20 2.93 -11.91
N TYR A 264 14.13 3.58 -10.74
CA TYR A 264 12.92 4.24 -10.25
C TYR A 264 13.23 5.70 -9.86
N PRO A 265 12.60 6.69 -10.51
CA PRO A 265 11.65 6.58 -11.63
C PRO A 265 12.32 6.18 -12.96
N LEU A 266 11.52 5.87 -14.00
CA LEU A 266 12.07 5.66 -15.35
C LEU A 266 12.85 6.89 -15.84
N PRO A 267 13.98 6.69 -16.57
CA PRO A 267 14.72 7.78 -17.17
C PRO A 267 13.86 8.65 -18.09
N GLN A 268 14.11 9.96 -18.08
CA GLN A 268 13.36 10.91 -18.91
C GLN A 268 13.56 10.62 -20.41
N SER A 269 14.74 10.16 -20.82
CA SER A 269 15.01 9.72 -22.20
C SER A 269 14.02 8.64 -22.66
N VAL A 270 13.79 7.63 -21.83
CA VAL A 270 12.84 6.53 -22.11
C VAL A 270 11.39 7.02 -22.12
N LYS A 271 11.00 7.88 -21.17
CA LYS A 271 9.64 8.45 -21.12
C LYS A 271 9.34 9.29 -22.37
N SER A 272 10.23 10.23 -22.69
CA SER A 272 10.08 11.08 -23.86
C SER A 272 10.09 10.29 -25.17
N LEU A 273 10.88 9.21 -25.25
CA LEU A 273 10.84 8.28 -26.38
C LEU A 273 9.49 7.56 -26.47
N TYR A 274 8.90 7.11 -25.37
CA TYR A 274 7.56 6.53 -25.38
C TYR A 274 6.50 7.55 -25.82
N ASP A 275 6.51 8.75 -25.23
CA ASP A 275 5.50 9.77 -25.48
C ASP A 275 5.48 10.24 -26.95
N SER A 276 6.64 10.33 -27.61
CA SER A 276 6.74 10.72 -29.03
C SER A 276 6.15 9.69 -29.99
N HIS A 277 6.07 8.42 -29.57
CA HIS A 277 5.56 7.29 -30.36
C HIS A 277 4.16 6.83 -29.97
N LYS A 278 3.71 7.10 -28.73
CA LYS A 278 2.44 6.62 -28.16
C LYS A 278 1.23 7.01 -28.99
N GLU A 279 1.08 8.30 -29.31
CA GLU A 279 -0.08 8.82 -30.06
C GLU A 279 -0.13 8.28 -31.49
N LYS A 280 1.05 8.13 -32.13
CA LYS A 280 1.17 7.63 -33.51
C LYS A 280 1.14 6.10 -33.60
N ARG A 281 1.21 5.40 -32.45
CA ARG A 281 1.30 3.93 -32.36
C ARG A 281 2.46 3.35 -33.17
N THR A 282 3.56 4.07 -33.27
CA THR A 282 4.77 3.63 -33.99
C THR A 282 5.77 2.97 -33.04
N ARG A 283 6.81 2.33 -33.61
CA ARG A 283 7.95 1.77 -32.87
C ARG A 283 9.18 2.67 -33.06
N PRO A 284 10.06 2.75 -32.06
CA PRO A 284 11.28 3.54 -32.16
C PRO A 284 12.28 2.81 -33.06
N THR A 285 13.07 3.59 -33.79
CA THR A 285 14.16 3.10 -34.64
C THR A 285 15.38 2.73 -33.79
N PHE A 286 16.30 1.98 -34.38
CA PHE A 286 17.57 1.61 -33.74
C PHE A 286 18.33 2.83 -33.18
N ASN A 287 18.39 3.93 -33.94
CA ASN A 287 19.11 5.14 -33.52
C ASN A 287 18.43 5.81 -32.32
N GLU A 288 17.09 5.91 -32.34
CA GLU A 288 16.32 6.50 -31.24
C GLU A 288 16.47 5.69 -29.95
N ILE A 289 16.46 4.35 -30.04
CA ILE A 289 16.71 3.47 -28.89
C ILE A 289 18.14 3.65 -28.38
N SER A 290 19.12 3.67 -29.29
CA SER A 290 20.54 3.79 -28.93
C SER A 290 20.87 5.13 -28.28
N SER A 291 20.19 6.20 -28.65
CA SER A 291 20.31 7.51 -28.00
C SER A 291 19.65 7.58 -26.62
N ALA A 292 18.79 6.62 -26.27
CA ALA A 292 18.10 6.56 -24.98
C ALA A 292 18.79 5.64 -23.95
N LEU A 293 19.73 4.81 -24.40
CA LEU A 293 20.67 4.02 -23.58
C LEU A 293 21.69 4.93 -22.89
#